data_AF-A0A5C7GUW0-F1
#
_entry.id   AF-A0A5C7GUW0-F1
#
_cell.length_a   1.000
_cell.length_b   1.000
_cell.length_c   1.000
_cell.angle_alpha   90.00
_cell.angle_beta   90.00
_cell.angle_gamma   90.00
#
_symmetry.space_group_name_H-M   'P 1'
#
loop_
_entity.id
_entity.type
_entity.pdbx_description
1 polymer ?
#
loop_
_entity_poly.entity_id
_entity_poly.type
_entity_poly.pdbx_seq_one_letter_code
_entity_poly.pdbx_strand_id
1 'polypeptide(L)'
;MLSSVDPTAFPVWATFFIPSDSSEESSPAVDRMAMVMAYHIVSQRLSFSELCLLKPLSRLPTLVPTKSILITNNSISNFTLDDSLVSHPDLYTTSTFVVHGIQTFLNYSVYGGADNHPFSPPLPPLPTLPPPPQQAQFTIGSKSDAACLCLFWEFTVVLLVVCGVLIQHLLVV
;
A
#
# COMPACT_ATOMS: atom_id res chain seq x y z
N MET A 1 -10.47 25.11 0.46
CA MET A 1 -9.13 24.72 0.93
C MET A 1 -9.01 23.21 0.76
N LEU A 2 -8.77 22.72 -0.46
CA LEU A 2 -8.59 21.29 -0.72
C LEU A 2 -7.09 21.00 -0.63
N SER A 3 -6.74 20.04 0.21
CA SER A 3 -5.39 19.82 0.73
C SER A 3 -4.36 19.53 -0.36
N SER A 4 -3.20 20.15 -0.20
CA SER A 4 -1.93 19.78 -0.83
C SER A 4 -1.60 18.32 -0.50
N VAL A 5 -2.04 17.39 -1.34
CA VAL A 5 -1.51 16.03 -1.37
C VAL A 5 -0.14 16.14 -2.04
N ASP A 6 0.93 15.96 -1.27
CA ASP A 6 2.28 15.90 -1.81
C ASP A 6 2.37 14.63 -2.69
N PRO A 7 2.56 14.76 -4.01
CA PRO A 7 2.65 13.61 -4.92
C PRO A 7 3.87 12.72 -4.63
N THR A 8 4.82 13.16 -3.80
CA THR A 8 5.95 12.34 -3.33
C THR A 8 5.58 11.39 -2.20
N ALA A 9 4.40 11.53 -1.60
CA ALA A 9 3.93 10.64 -0.52
C ALA A 9 3.50 9.26 -1.02
N PHE A 10 3.32 9.08 -2.34
CA PHE A 10 2.99 7.79 -2.91
C PHE A 10 4.26 6.94 -3.10
N PRO A 11 4.30 5.70 -2.59
CA PRO A 11 5.50 4.88 -2.70
C PRO A 11 5.80 4.57 -4.17
N VAL A 12 7.08 4.65 -4.53
CA VAL A 12 7.57 4.37 -5.90
C VAL A 12 7.27 2.92 -6.32
N TRP A 13 7.13 2.03 -5.32
CA TRP A 13 6.69 0.65 -5.46
C TRP A 13 5.57 0.31 -4.50
N ALA A 14 4.50 -0.31 -4.99
CA ALA A 14 3.31 -0.56 -4.18
C ALA A 14 2.66 -1.92 -4.45
N THR A 15 1.98 -2.44 -3.43
CA THR A 15 1.02 -3.53 -3.57
C THR A 15 -0.33 -3.05 -3.08
N PHE A 16 -1.36 -3.23 -3.90
CA PHE A 16 -2.74 -2.87 -3.59
C PHE A 16 -3.55 -4.13 -3.31
N PHE A 17 -4.26 -4.15 -2.19
CA PHE A 17 -5.23 -5.19 -1.88
C PHE A 17 -6.64 -4.62 -2.05
N ILE A 18 -7.36 -5.08 -3.07
CA ILE A 18 -8.66 -4.52 -3.46
C ILE A 18 -9.77 -5.48 -3.01
N PRO A 19 -10.65 -5.07 -2.08
CA PRO A 19 -11.77 -5.91 -1.67
C PRO A 19 -12.75 -6.09 -2.83
N SER A 20 -13.30 -7.31 -2.93
CA SER A 20 -14.33 -7.66 -3.90
C SER A 20 -15.67 -7.04 -3.49
N ASP A 21 -16.47 -6.63 -4.46
CA ASP A 21 -17.81 -6.03 -4.27
C ASP A 21 -18.80 -6.96 -3.55
N SER A 22 -18.56 -8.27 -3.62
CA SER A 22 -19.33 -9.32 -2.94
C SER A 22 -19.08 -9.44 -1.43
N SER A 23 -18.25 -8.58 -0.83
CA SER A 23 -18.09 -8.55 0.62
C SER A 23 -19.38 -8.08 1.29
N GLU A 24 -20.00 -8.94 2.11
CA GLU A 24 -21.21 -8.59 2.90
C GLU A 24 -20.92 -7.58 4.03
N GLU A 25 -19.66 -7.18 4.20
CA GLU A 25 -19.21 -6.16 5.14
C GLU A 25 -19.65 -4.78 4.68
N SER A 26 -20.30 -4.02 5.56
CA SER A 26 -20.68 -2.63 5.30
C SER A 26 -19.44 -1.80 4.96
N SER A 27 -19.53 -0.99 3.89
CA SER A 27 -18.47 -0.05 3.54
C SER A 27 -18.13 0.86 4.73
N PRO A 28 -16.84 1.18 4.95
CA PRO A 28 -16.46 2.01 6.08
C PRO A 28 -17.07 3.40 5.94
N ALA A 29 -17.36 4.03 7.07
CA ALA A 29 -17.86 5.40 7.12
C ALA A 29 -16.93 6.34 6.34
N VAL A 30 -17.51 7.33 5.64
CA VAL A 30 -16.83 8.23 4.70
C VAL A 30 -15.64 8.95 5.35
N ASP A 31 -15.75 9.29 6.63
CA ASP A 31 -14.70 9.96 7.43
C ASP A 31 -13.46 9.08 7.63
N ARG A 32 -13.60 7.75 7.60
CA ARG A 32 -12.52 6.77 7.79
C ARG A 32 -12.03 6.14 6.50
N MET A 33 -12.76 6.33 5.41
CA MET A 33 -12.47 5.71 4.10
C MET A 33 -11.01 5.93 3.69
N ALA A 34 -10.47 7.14 3.84
CA ALA A 34 -9.08 7.44 3.46
C ALA A 34 -8.06 6.57 4.22
N MET A 35 -8.24 6.39 5.54
CA MET A 35 -7.35 5.57 6.37
C MET A 35 -7.53 4.08 6.08
N VAL A 36 -8.78 3.64 5.83
CA VAL A 36 -9.05 2.27 5.42
C VAL A 36 -8.34 1.97 4.09
N MET A 37 -8.49 2.82 3.08
CA MET A 37 -7.82 2.62 1.79
C MET A 37 -6.30 2.68 1.91
N ALA A 38 -5.76 3.58 2.73
CA ALA A 38 -4.31 3.63 3.00
C ALA A 38 -3.80 2.34 3.67
N TYR A 39 -4.61 1.67 4.48
CA TYR A 39 -4.24 0.39 5.11
C TYR A 39 -4.15 -0.76 4.09
N HIS A 40 -4.88 -0.67 2.98
CA HIS A 40 -4.87 -1.66 1.91
C HIS A 40 -3.67 -1.51 0.95
N ILE A 41 -2.76 -0.57 1.23
CA ILE A 41 -1.59 -0.29 0.40
C ILE A 41 -0.32 -0.62 1.18
N VAL A 42 0.52 -1.49 0.61
CA VAL A 42 1.85 -1.82 1.11
C VAL A 42 2.90 -1.08 0.28
N SER A 43 3.86 -0.45 0.96
CA SER A 43 4.94 0.37 0.35
C SER A 43 6.06 -0.45 -0.32
N GLN A 44 5.73 -1.65 -0.79
CA GLN A 44 6.61 -2.57 -1.50
C GLN A 44 5.78 -3.25 -2.57
N ARG A 45 6.36 -3.45 -3.76
CA ARG A 45 5.74 -4.26 -4.82
C ARG A 45 6.01 -5.73 -4.53
N LEU A 46 4.96 -6.51 -4.30
CA LEU A 46 5.01 -7.92 -3.99
C LEU A 46 4.02 -8.64 -4.92
N SER A 47 4.53 -9.51 -5.78
CA SER A 47 3.70 -10.46 -6.52
C SER A 47 3.19 -11.56 -5.60
N PHE A 48 2.22 -12.35 -6.07
CA PHE A 48 1.66 -13.42 -5.26
C PHE A 48 2.69 -14.50 -4.92
N SER A 49 3.61 -14.78 -5.85
CA SER A 49 4.71 -15.71 -5.59
C SER A 49 5.65 -15.20 -4.49
N GLU A 50 5.94 -13.89 -4.45
CA GLU A 50 6.74 -13.26 -3.40
C GLU A 50 6.00 -13.26 -2.05
N LEU A 51 4.68 -13.01 -2.05
CA LEU A 51 3.84 -13.11 -0.86
C LEU A 51 3.86 -14.52 -0.26
N CYS A 52 3.77 -15.56 -1.09
CA CYS A 52 3.80 -16.96 -0.65
C CYS A 52 5.12 -17.38 0.02
N LEU A 53 6.23 -16.68 -0.28
CA LEU A 53 7.53 -16.93 0.36
C LEU A 53 7.59 -16.38 1.79
N LEU A 54 6.68 -15.48 2.16
CA LEU A 54 6.62 -14.91 3.50
C LEU A 54 6.01 -15.92 4.48
N LYS A 55 6.51 -15.89 5.71
CA LYS A 55 6.05 -16.79 6.77
C LYS A 55 4.69 -16.33 7.31
N PRO A 56 3.82 -17.26 7.75
CA PRO A 56 2.67 -16.90 8.57
C PRO A 56 3.12 -16.08 9.77
N LEU A 57 2.24 -15.18 10.23
CA LEU A 57 2.46 -14.21 11.29
C LEU A 57 3.46 -13.08 10.97
N SER A 58 4.05 -13.08 9.77
CA SER A 58 4.82 -11.91 9.32
C SER A 58 3.90 -10.73 8.99
N ARG A 59 4.50 -9.53 8.97
CA ARG A 59 3.78 -8.26 8.86
C ARG A 59 4.20 -7.49 7.63
N LEU A 60 3.23 -7.00 6.86
CA LEU A 60 3.44 -6.12 5.72
C LEU A 60 3.22 -4.67 6.15
N PRO A 61 4.22 -3.76 5.99
CA PRO A 61 4.06 -2.36 6.36
C PRO A 61 3.08 -1.64 5.43
N THR A 62 2.16 -0.85 5.99
CA THR A 62 1.15 -0.11 5.23
C THR A 62 1.45 1.39 5.17
N LEU A 63 0.67 2.14 4.39
CA LEU A 63 0.70 3.60 4.41
C LEU A 63 0.09 4.21 5.68
N VAL A 64 -0.61 3.43 6.51
CA VAL A 64 -1.10 3.90 7.80
C VAL A 64 0.03 3.80 8.83
N PRO A 65 0.44 4.92 9.46
CA PRO A 65 1.53 4.92 10.43
C PRO A 65 1.31 3.89 11.55
N THR A 66 2.35 3.14 11.90
CA THR A 66 2.34 2.11 12.96
C THR A 66 1.39 0.94 12.73
N LYS A 67 0.75 0.84 11.55
CA LYS A 67 -0.17 -0.25 11.22
C LYS A 67 0.41 -1.14 10.13
N SER A 68 0.22 -2.45 10.30
CA SER A 68 0.71 -3.47 9.37
C SER A 68 -0.35 -4.55 9.13
N ILE A 69 -0.34 -5.13 7.93
CA ILE A 69 -1.21 -6.27 7.57
C ILE A 69 -0.53 -7.56 8.06
N LEU A 70 -1.29 -8.46 8.66
CA LEU A 70 -0.85 -9.78 9.12
C LEU A 70 -1.04 -10.82 8.01
N ILE A 71 0.02 -11.57 7.71
CA ILE A 71 -0.12 -12.80 6.92
C ILE A 71 -0.66 -13.88 7.85
N THR A 72 -1.94 -14.21 7.70
CA THR A 72 -2.64 -15.16 8.58
C THR A 72 -2.46 -16.60 8.09
N ASN A 73 -2.41 -16.82 6.78
CA ASN A 73 -2.12 -18.10 6.15
C ASN A 73 -1.27 -17.88 4.89
N ASN A 74 -0.25 -18.71 4.67
CA ASN A 74 0.62 -18.62 3.50
C ASN A 74 0.50 -19.81 2.53
N SER A 75 -0.50 -20.68 2.72
CA SER A 75 -0.80 -21.77 1.79
C SER A 75 -1.26 -21.20 0.45
N ILE A 76 -0.69 -21.65 -0.65
CA ILE A 76 -1.01 -21.16 -2.02
C ILE A 76 -2.52 -21.25 -2.32
N SER A 77 -3.20 -22.30 -1.85
CA SER A 77 -4.63 -22.52 -2.09
C SER A 77 -5.55 -21.76 -1.13
N ASN A 78 -5.01 -21.14 -0.09
CA ASN A 78 -5.78 -20.49 0.98
C ASN A 78 -4.97 -19.35 1.63
N PHE A 79 -4.33 -18.52 0.81
CA PHE A 79 -3.49 -17.44 1.30
C PHE A 79 -4.36 -16.31 1.85
N THR A 80 -4.14 -15.91 3.10
CA THR A 80 -4.98 -14.92 3.78
C THR A 80 -4.17 -13.80 4.42
N LEU A 81 -4.73 -12.59 4.37
CA LEU A 81 -4.22 -11.36 4.95
C LEU A 81 -5.29 -10.81 5.90
N ASP A 82 -4.97 -10.64 7.19
CA ASP A 82 -5.97 -10.25 8.21
C ASP A 82 -7.26 -11.10 8.14
N ASP A 83 -7.09 -12.42 7.94
CA ASP A 83 -8.14 -13.42 7.69
C ASP A 83 -8.99 -13.19 6.42
N SER A 84 -8.64 -12.21 5.59
CA SER A 84 -9.21 -11.99 4.25
C SER A 84 -8.47 -12.84 3.21
N LEU A 85 -9.21 -13.69 2.49
CA LEU A 85 -8.66 -14.52 1.41
C LEU A 85 -8.18 -13.65 0.24
N VAL A 86 -6.97 -13.89 -0.25
CA VAL A 86 -6.52 -13.37 -1.56
C VAL A 86 -7.22 -14.17 -2.65
N SER A 87 -8.34 -13.63 -3.15
CA SER A 87 -9.23 -14.29 -4.11
C SER A 87 -8.69 -14.23 -5.54
N HIS A 88 -8.01 -13.14 -5.90
CA HIS A 88 -7.46 -12.92 -7.24
C HIS A 88 -6.01 -12.46 -7.14
N PRO A 89 -5.05 -13.40 -7.13
CA PRO A 89 -3.63 -13.07 -7.11
C PRO A 89 -3.22 -12.39 -8.42
N ASP A 90 -2.31 -11.41 -8.35
CA ASP A 90 -1.69 -10.72 -9.49
C ASP A 90 -2.71 -10.18 -10.53
N LEU A 91 -3.88 -9.71 -10.07
CA LEU A 91 -4.96 -9.17 -10.89
C LEU A 91 -4.47 -8.13 -11.90
N TYR A 92 -3.50 -7.32 -11.49
CA TYR A 92 -2.78 -6.41 -12.37
C TYR A 92 -1.34 -6.26 -11.91
N THR A 93 -0.38 -6.34 -12.83
CA THR A 93 1.04 -6.31 -12.51
C THR A 93 1.81 -5.40 -13.46
N THR A 94 2.62 -4.51 -12.90
CA THR A 94 3.59 -3.67 -13.62
C THR A 94 4.98 -3.82 -13.00
N SER A 95 5.94 -3.05 -13.51
CA SER A 95 7.28 -2.94 -12.91
C SER A 95 7.30 -2.21 -11.57
N THR A 96 6.31 -1.36 -11.30
CA THR A 96 6.26 -0.53 -10.08
C THR A 96 5.16 -0.95 -9.11
N PHE A 97 4.08 -1.57 -9.55
CA PHE A 97 3.01 -1.99 -8.64
C PHE A 97 2.34 -3.29 -9.02
N VAL A 98 1.71 -3.91 -8.03
CA VAL A 98 0.87 -5.11 -8.18
C VAL A 98 -0.46 -4.89 -7.48
N VAL A 99 -1.52 -5.44 -8.05
CA VAL A 99 -2.87 -5.42 -7.50
C VAL A 99 -3.29 -6.88 -7.24
N HIS A 100 -3.79 -7.15 -6.05
CA HIS A 100 -4.44 -8.40 -5.68
C HIS A 100 -5.88 -8.14 -5.28
N GLY A 101 -6.81 -8.99 -5.72
CA GLY A 101 -8.16 -9.01 -5.18
C GLY A 101 -8.20 -9.78 -3.86
N ILE A 102 -8.90 -9.22 -2.87
CA ILE A 102 -9.17 -9.86 -1.58
C ILE A 102 -10.68 -9.99 -1.35
N GLN A 103 -11.08 -10.89 -0.46
CA GLN A 103 -12.49 -11.21 -0.23
C GLN A 103 -13.21 -10.17 0.63
N THR A 104 -12.56 -9.64 1.67
CA THR A 104 -13.14 -8.68 2.63
C THR A 104 -12.20 -7.51 2.89
N PHE A 105 -12.73 -6.40 3.38
CA PHE A 105 -11.92 -5.25 3.82
C PHE A 105 -10.98 -5.62 4.98
N LEU A 106 -9.72 -5.17 4.89
CA LEU A 106 -8.73 -5.33 5.96
C LEU A 106 -9.03 -4.35 7.11
N ASN A 107 -9.19 -4.87 8.32
CA ASN A 107 -9.55 -4.08 9.49
C ASN A 107 -8.34 -3.79 10.39
N TYR A 108 -7.75 -2.60 10.23
CA TYR A 108 -6.59 -2.15 11.01
C TYR A 108 -6.85 -1.98 12.51
N SER A 109 -8.12 -1.94 12.95
CA SER A 109 -8.48 -1.86 14.37
C SER A 109 -8.33 -3.22 15.05
N VAL A 110 -8.56 -4.30 14.31
CA VAL A 110 -8.45 -5.69 14.78
C VAL A 110 -7.02 -6.18 14.60
N TYR A 111 -6.49 -6.11 13.37
CA TYR A 111 -5.20 -6.72 13.04
C TYR A 111 -4.04 -5.74 13.06
N GLY A 112 -4.28 -4.44 12.88
CA GLY A 112 -3.22 -3.48 12.56
C GLY A 112 -2.19 -3.20 13.66
N GLY A 113 -2.40 -3.63 14.91
CA GLY A 113 -1.44 -3.45 16.00
C GLY A 113 -0.20 -4.35 15.88
N ALA A 114 0.99 -3.78 16.08
CA ALA A 114 2.25 -4.53 16.21
C ALA A 114 2.48 -5.08 17.65
N ASP A 115 1.60 -4.72 18.57
CA ASP A 115 1.74 -4.79 20.03
C ASP A 115 0.77 -5.77 20.72
N ASN A 116 -0.23 -6.30 20.01
CA ASN A 116 -1.26 -7.17 20.62
C ASN A 116 -1.07 -8.68 20.36
N HIS A 117 0.15 -9.18 20.11
CA HIS A 117 0.42 -10.62 20.15
C HIS A 117 1.65 -10.97 21.00
N PRO A 118 1.58 -11.98 21.90
CA PRO A 118 2.67 -12.41 22.79
C PRO A 118 3.94 -12.99 22.10
N PHE A 119 4.11 -12.84 20.79
CA PHE A 119 5.19 -13.48 20.03
C PHE A 119 6.03 -12.56 19.14
N SER A 120 6.06 -11.25 19.41
CA SER A 120 7.09 -10.41 18.80
C SER A 120 8.47 -10.83 19.35
N PRO A 121 9.39 -11.40 18.54
CA PRO A 121 10.74 -11.66 19.02
C PRO A 121 11.39 -10.33 19.42
N PRO A 122 12.23 -10.29 20.48
CA PRO A 122 12.95 -9.08 20.86
C PRO A 122 13.72 -8.56 19.65
N LEU A 123 13.55 -7.26 19.31
CA LEU A 123 14.40 -6.65 18.30
C LEU A 123 15.87 -6.83 18.70
N PRO A 124 16.76 -7.29 17.80
CA PRO A 124 18.18 -7.30 18.08
C PRO A 124 18.64 -5.85 18.35
N PRO A 125 19.58 -5.64 19.30
CA PRO A 125 20.09 -4.31 19.58
C PRO A 125 20.68 -3.70 18.32
N LEU A 126 20.20 -2.50 17.98
CA LEU A 126 20.65 -1.75 16.81
C LEU A 126 22.17 -1.52 16.91
N PRO A 127 22.96 -1.84 15.87
CA PRO A 127 24.36 -1.44 15.82
C PRO A 127 24.42 0.08 15.94
N THR A 128 25.13 0.59 16.95
CA THR A 128 25.39 2.02 17.11
C THR A 128 26.12 2.52 15.87
N LEU A 129 25.40 3.24 15.00
CA LEU A 129 25.99 3.87 13.82
C LEU A 129 27.03 4.90 14.31
N PRO A 130 28.28 4.88 13.81
CA PRO A 130 29.21 5.97 14.08
C PRO A 130 28.63 7.30 13.53
N PRO A 131 28.94 8.44 14.18
CA PRO A 131 28.47 9.74 13.72
C PRO A 131 28.93 10.00 12.28
N PRO A 132 28.09 10.64 11.44
CA PRO A 132 28.47 10.93 10.06
C PRO A 132 29.71 11.83 10.02
N PRO A 133 30.70 11.54 9.17
CA PRO A 133 31.80 12.48 8.94
C PRO A 133 31.24 13.78 8.35
N GLN A 134 31.58 14.91 8.97
CA GLN A 134 31.29 16.24 8.43
C GLN A 134 31.99 16.38 7.08
N GLN A 135 31.25 16.26 5.99
CA GLN A 135 31.76 16.54 4.65
C GLN A 135 31.83 18.05 4.43
N ALA A 136 33.05 18.49 4.14
CA ALA A 136 33.38 19.85 3.76
C ALA A 136 32.54 20.31 2.55
N GLN A 137 32.11 21.57 2.65
CA GLN A 137 31.38 22.30 1.63
C GLN A 137 32.21 22.39 0.33
N PHE A 138 31.76 21.71 -0.71
CA PHE A 138 32.22 21.94 -2.08
C PHE A 138 31.08 22.53 -2.90
N THR A 139 31.19 23.83 -3.15
CA THR A 139 30.42 24.58 -4.13
C THR A 139 30.77 24.08 -5.53
N ILE A 140 29.82 23.60 -6.32
CA ILE A 140 29.89 23.57 -7.80
C ILE A 140 28.48 23.58 -8.39
N GLY A 141 28.17 24.64 -9.14
CA GLY A 141 27.45 24.62 -10.42
C GLY A 141 26.01 24.12 -10.45
N SER A 142 25.06 25.05 -10.32
CA SER A 142 23.70 24.86 -10.83
C SER A 142 23.73 24.71 -12.36
N LYS A 143 23.22 23.60 -12.88
CA LYS A 143 22.87 23.47 -14.28
C LYS A 143 21.51 22.78 -14.39
N SER A 144 20.53 23.61 -14.71
CA SER A 144 19.19 23.23 -15.12
C SER A 144 19.29 22.45 -16.43
N ASP A 145 18.72 21.24 -16.48
CA ASP A 145 18.40 20.58 -17.74
C ASP A 145 17.03 19.91 -17.59
N ALA A 146 16.10 20.37 -18.43
CA ALA A 146 14.73 19.92 -18.52
C ALA A 146 14.65 18.53 -19.16
N ALA A 147 13.81 17.65 -18.61
CA ALA A 147 13.35 16.46 -19.32
C ALA A 147 11.93 16.04 -18.92
N CYS A 148 11.05 16.14 -19.92
CA CYS A 148 9.90 15.28 -20.22
C CYS A 148 8.64 15.36 -19.34
N LEU A 149 7.87 16.44 -19.54
CA LEU A 149 6.45 16.56 -19.17
C LEU A 149 5.48 15.71 -20.04
N CYS A 150 5.96 14.68 -20.75
CA CYS A 150 5.15 13.96 -21.75
C CYS A 150 4.35 12.77 -21.17
N LEU A 151 4.64 12.31 -19.95
CA LEU A 151 3.88 11.22 -19.32
C LEU A 151 2.64 11.72 -18.56
N PHE A 152 2.49 13.03 -18.37
CA PHE A 152 1.41 13.61 -17.55
C PHE A 152 0.04 13.63 -18.22
N TRP A 153 -0.01 13.54 -19.56
CA TRP A 153 -1.28 13.55 -20.29
C TRP A 153 -2.02 12.21 -20.11
N GLU A 154 -1.33 11.09 -20.28
CA GLU A 154 -1.96 9.77 -20.28
C GLU A 154 -2.57 9.42 -18.91
N PHE A 155 -1.86 9.72 -17.81
CA PHE A 155 -2.37 9.48 -16.45
C PHE A 155 -3.54 10.39 -16.09
N THR A 156 -3.56 11.63 -16.59
CA THR A 156 -4.68 12.55 -16.35
C THR A 156 -5.94 12.06 -17.06
N VAL A 157 -5.81 11.57 -18.30
CA VAL A 157 -6.96 11.03 -19.05
C VAL A 157 -7.49 9.76 -18.40
N VAL A 158 -6.62 8.83 -17.97
CA VAL A 158 -7.06 7.60 -17.28
C VAL A 158 -7.74 7.90 -15.96
N LEU A 159 -7.18 8.81 -15.15
CA LEU A 159 -7.80 9.21 -13.88
C LEU A 159 -9.16 9.91 -14.10
N LEU A 160 -9.26 10.76 -15.13
CA LEU A 160 -10.53 11.42 -15.48
C LEU A 160 -11.58 10.44 -15.99
N VAL A 161 -11.18 9.40 -16.74
CA VAL A 161 -12.10 8.34 -17.21
C VAL A 161 -12.57 7.49 -16.04
N VAL A 162 -11.66 7.04 -15.16
CA VAL A 162 -12.01 6.23 -13.99
C VAL A 162 -12.90 7.02 -13.03
N CYS A 163 -12.56 8.27 -12.71
CA CYS A 163 -13.40 9.15 -11.91
C CYS A 163 -14.74 9.44 -12.59
N GLY A 164 -14.76 9.69 -13.90
CA GLY A 164 -15.97 9.97 -14.65
C GLY A 164 -16.95 8.80 -14.65
N VAL A 165 -16.45 7.58 -14.91
CA VAL A 165 -17.27 6.36 -14.85
C VAL A 165 -17.80 6.12 -13.45
N LEU A 166 -16.98 6.34 -12.42
CA LEU A 166 -17.38 6.19 -11.03
C LEU A 166 -18.45 7.20 -10.62
N ILE A 167 -18.30 8.48 -11.01
CA ILE A 167 -19.27 9.54 -10.73
C ILE A 167 -20.58 9.29 -11.48
N GLN A 168 -20.52 8.87 -12.76
CA GLN A 168 -21.71 8.58 -13.55
C GLN A 168 -22.49 7.38 -12.96
N HIS A 169 -21.79 6.38 -12.45
CA HIS A 169 -22.41 5.23 -11.78
C HIS A 169 -23.00 5.59 -10.41
N LEU A 170 -22.38 6.53 -9.68
CA LEU A 170 -22.89 7.07 -8.41
C LEU A 170 -24.10 8.01 -8.58
N LEU A 171 -24.31 8.58 -9.78
CA LEU A 171 -25.45 9.46 -10.05
C LEU A 171 -26.71 8.73 -10.52
N VAL A 172 -26.58 7.45 -10.88
CA VAL A 172 -27.66 6.62 -11.47
C VAL A 172 -28.15 5.55 -10.49
N VAL A 173 -27.57 5.49 -9.29
CA VAL A 173 -28.00 4.67 -8.14
C VAL A 173 -28.52 5.60 -7.05
#